data_AF-A0A970N0M4-F1
#
_entry.id   AF-A0A970N0M4-F1
#
_cell.length_a   1.000
_cell.length_b   1.000
_cell.length_c   1.000
_cell.angle_alpha   90.00
_cell.angle_beta   90.00
_cell.angle_gamma   90.00
#
_symmetry.space_group_name_H-M   'P 1'
#
loop_
_entity.id
_entity.type
_entity.pdbx_description
1 polymer ?
#
loop_
_entity_poly.entity_id
_entity_poly.type
_entity_poly.pdbx_seq_one_letter_code
_entity_poly.pdbx_strand_id
1 'polypeptide(L)'
;MADLVLGVGMRNIALCCFVVLLLAKTLAGDVLFRDDFSGARLGSDWRSHCSEGTRIKPTASGLEFHAPLHDYCHISRPLDRDMISVSARITPSVPAGETWCTSVFLFWSDGNWLQMGLRDSGDGGGYYYSVDMTHGMTNQSCMARCDLTQPHYVRIQLGKDCVRFYCSESGTKWTLLRTIVRPAEYSRAPSLLILGKGYGLGKPPYAEPLLANSYQNPGEMSISKIANLRIESTPDVELRLTKSERLALTGSGKDPVAEIVLAGTADPTYKQIASFFPPMQLPREAVSVPEHPMEISIDHLGRFERNFNEPPIAWMTIGDNARPFGDDTTAIKRRLYDGYLPILTLNTQHDDIMLEQTVFGWSESMSADKPLHAFVRVRLKHQGPAGGKMPDLVSLVTPDPRLRMDFEVINGEVYVRFPWPEPGKAQSISSAEFNSKLTESVKHWRQEIDKGARFDIPDKRLNEAYRAWIGYSRLLVDKIGEFYELHDGAGFYEENYGYS
;
A
#
# COMPACT_ATOMS: atom_id res chain seq x y z
N MET A 1 -68.82 19.32 -20.74
CA MET A 1 -68.32 19.54 -22.11
C MET A 1 -66.90 18.99 -22.14
N ALA A 2 -66.55 17.83 -22.70
CA ALA A 2 -67.29 16.84 -23.47
C ALA A 2 -66.67 15.45 -23.17
N ASP A 3 -67.53 14.43 -23.09
CA ASP A 3 -67.18 13.00 -23.19
C ASP A 3 -66.95 12.61 -24.66
N LEU A 4 -66.10 11.60 -24.91
CA LEU A 4 -66.26 10.48 -25.88
C LEU A 4 -64.90 9.71 -25.92
N VAL A 5 -64.74 8.45 -25.49
CA VAL A 5 -65.26 7.15 -25.97
C VAL A 5 -64.44 6.52 -27.13
N LEU A 6 -63.80 5.38 -26.77
CA LEU A 6 -63.57 4.10 -27.49
C LEU A 6 -62.60 3.95 -28.68
N GLY A 7 -61.89 2.80 -28.62
CA GLY A 7 -61.27 2.08 -29.74
C GLY A 7 -60.17 1.12 -29.25
N VAL A 8 -60.48 0.01 -28.57
CA VAL A 8 -60.62 -1.37 -29.09
C VAL A 8 -59.50 -1.82 -30.05
N GLY A 9 -58.75 -2.87 -29.65
CA GLY A 9 -58.52 -4.00 -30.56
C GLY A 9 -57.12 -4.65 -30.60
N MET A 10 -56.97 -5.73 -29.82
CA MET A 10 -56.49 -7.05 -30.26
C MET A 10 -55.04 -7.24 -30.80
N ARG A 11 -54.24 -8.07 -30.09
CA ARG A 11 -53.90 -9.49 -30.44
C ARG A 11 -52.45 -9.89 -30.12
N ASN A 12 -52.34 -11.09 -29.53
CA ASN A 12 -51.27 -12.08 -29.68
C ASN A 12 -49.84 -11.71 -29.26
N ILE A 13 -49.37 -12.19 -28.09
CA ILE A 13 -48.20 -13.09 -27.97
C ILE A 13 -48.41 -13.96 -26.71
N ALA A 14 -48.97 -15.14 -26.89
CA ALA A 14 -48.94 -16.24 -25.92
C ALA A 14 -48.45 -17.48 -26.66
N LEU A 15 -47.13 -17.59 -26.89
CA LEU A 15 -46.46 -18.85 -27.25
C LEU A 15 -44.93 -18.65 -27.28
N CYS A 16 -44.26 -18.84 -26.14
CA CYS A 16 -42.84 -19.24 -26.06
C CYS A 16 -42.48 -19.60 -24.59
N CYS A 17 -43.26 -20.51 -23.98
CA CYS A 17 -42.86 -21.21 -22.76
C CYS A 17 -42.50 -22.66 -23.09
N PHE A 18 -41.73 -22.87 -24.16
CA PHE A 18 -41.11 -24.16 -24.46
C PHE A 18 -39.78 -24.23 -23.71
N VAL A 19 -39.81 -24.92 -22.57
CA VAL A 19 -38.76 -25.81 -22.06
C VAL A 19 -37.33 -25.39 -22.42
N VAL A 20 -36.81 -24.40 -21.70
CA VAL A 20 -35.37 -24.35 -21.39
C VAL A 20 -35.19 -24.92 -20.00
N LEU A 21 -35.42 -26.23 -19.88
CA LEU A 21 -34.72 -27.06 -18.89
C LEU A 21 -33.28 -27.19 -19.39
N LEU A 22 -32.54 -26.07 -19.33
CA LEU A 22 -31.10 -26.11 -19.45
C LEU A 22 -30.64 -26.85 -18.20
N LEU A 23 -30.33 -28.12 -18.38
CA LEU A 23 -29.50 -28.90 -17.48
C LEU A 23 -28.27 -28.05 -17.15
N ALA A 24 -28.33 -27.33 -16.04
CA ALA A 24 -27.16 -27.00 -15.27
C ALA A 24 -26.60 -28.34 -14.78
N LYS A 25 -25.91 -29.06 -15.67
CA LYS A 25 -24.90 -30.02 -15.23
C LYS A 25 -23.97 -29.19 -14.37
N THR A 26 -24.12 -29.33 -13.06
CA THR A 26 -23.11 -28.93 -12.09
C THR A 26 -21.78 -29.40 -12.63
N LEU A 27 -20.90 -28.47 -12.99
CA LEU A 27 -19.50 -28.69 -13.34
C LEU A 27 -18.70 -29.18 -12.11
N ALA A 28 -19.33 -29.95 -11.23
CA ALA A 28 -18.67 -30.60 -10.12
C ALA A 28 -17.96 -31.82 -10.69
N GLY A 29 -16.63 -31.86 -10.58
CA GLY A 29 -15.89 -33.07 -10.90
C GLY A 29 -16.22 -34.19 -9.92
N ASP A 30 -15.85 -35.41 -10.28
CA ASP A 30 -16.14 -36.58 -9.47
C ASP A 30 -15.50 -36.47 -8.08
N VAL A 31 -16.30 -36.69 -7.04
CA VAL A 31 -15.83 -36.68 -5.65
C VAL A 31 -14.94 -37.91 -5.44
N LEU A 32 -13.65 -37.69 -5.25
CA LEU A 32 -12.65 -38.73 -5.03
C LEU A 32 -12.53 -39.09 -3.55
N PHE A 33 -12.71 -38.10 -2.67
CA PHE A 33 -12.62 -38.29 -1.23
C PHE A 33 -13.41 -37.21 -0.48
N ARG A 34 -13.97 -37.59 0.66
CA ARG A 34 -14.62 -36.68 1.60
C ARG A 34 -14.31 -37.08 3.03
N ASP A 35 -14.04 -36.10 3.87
CA ASP A 35 -13.92 -36.29 5.31
C ASP A 35 -14.54 -35.09 6.03
N ASP A 36 -15.60 -35.33 6.79
CA ASP A 36 -16.25 -34.30 7.61
C ASP A 36 -15.65 -34.28 9.03
N PHE A 37 -14.70 -35.18 9.35
CA PHE A 37 -14.03 -35.35 10.64
C PHE A 37 -14.99 -35.54 11.83
N SER A 38 -16.20 -36.05 11.58
CA SER A 38 -17.24 -36.25 12.60
C SER A 38 -17.01 -37.48 13.50
N GLY A 39 -16.02 -38.32 13.16
CA GLY A 39 -15.64 -39.49 13.95
C GLY A 39 -14.87 -39.14 15.22
N ALA A 40 -14.94 -40.01 16.24
CA ALA A 40 -14.21 -39.83 17.50
C ALA A 40 -12.67 -39.96 17.36
N ARG A 41 -12.19 -40.47 16.23
CA ARG A 41 -10.78 -40.68 15.90
C ARG A 41 -10.56 -40.33 14.43
N LEU A 42 -9.33 -39.93 14.10
CA LEU A 42 -8.91 -39.76 12.71
C LEU A 42 -8.92 -41.11 11.98
N GLY A 43 -9.24 -41.09 10.69
CA GLY A 43 -9.11 -42.26 9.82
C GLY A 43 -7.67 -42.77 9.78
N SER A 44 -7.49 -44.06 9.47
CA SER A 44 -6.19 -44.76 9.50
C SER A 44 -5.14 -44.18 8.55
N ASP A 45 -5.55 -43.41 7.55
CA ASP A 45 -4.65 -42.82 6.55
C ASP A 45 -4.08 -41.47 7.00
N TRP A 46 -4.65 -40.88 8.04
CA TRP A 46 -4.17 -39.62 8.61
C TRP A 46 -3.03 -39.87 9.60
N ARG A 47 -2.08 -38.94 9.62
CA ARG A 47 -1.00 -38.87 10.61
C ARG A 47 -1.06 -37.49 11.27
N SER A 48 -0.94 -37.46 12.59
CA SER A 48 -0.91 -36.23 13.38
C SER A 48 0.52 -35.78 13.61
N HIS A 49 0.77 -34.49 13.45
CA HIS A 49 2.05 -33.82 13.69
C HIS A 49 1.79 -32.65 14.64
N CYS A 50 2.24 -32.79 15.87
CA CYS A 50 2.11 -31.78 16.92
C CYS A 50 3.48 -31.49 17.52
N SER A 51 3.76 -30.23 17.79
CA SER A 51 4.80 -29.83 18.72
C SER A 51 4.45 -30.23 20.16
N GLU A 52 5.40 -30.07 21.08
CA GLU A 52 5.15 -30.32 22.49
C GLU A 52 4.03 -29.41 23.03
N GLY A 53 3.05 -29.99 23.74
CA GLY A 53 1.94 -29.26 24.33
C GLY A 53 0.79 -28.89 23.38
N THR A 54 0.94 -29.14 22.07
CA THR A 54 -0.15 -28.95 21.09
C THR A 54 -0.92 -30.24 20.85
N ARG A 55 -2.16 -30.12 20.38
CA ARG A 55 -3.02 -31.29 20.16
C ARG A 55 -4.06 -31.08 19.06
N ILE A 56 -4.42 -32.19 18.45
CA ILE A 56 -5.51 -32.30 17.49
C ILE A 56 -6.69 -32.99 18.16
N LYS A 57 -7.88 -32.41 18.05
CA LYS A 57 -9.09 -32.93 18.70
C LYS A 57 -10.23 -33.06 17.68
N PRO A 58 -10.59 -34.30 17.30
CA PRO A 58 -11.82 -34.53 16.55
C PRO A 58 -13.05 -34.09 17.35
N THR A 59 -14.01 -33.45 16.69
CA THR A 59 -15.27 -32.98 17.27
C THR A 59 -16.43 -33.34 16.34
N ALA A 60 -17.67 -33.26 16.83
CA ALA A 60 -18.85 -33.46 16.01
C ALA A 60 -18.95 -32.46 14.83
N SER A 61 -18.21 -31.35 14.87
CA SER A 61 -18.28 -30.26 13.88
C SER A 61 -17.02 -30.09 13.02
N GLY A 62 -16.07 -31.02 13.13
CA GLY A 62 -14.78 -30.96 12.44
C GLY A 62 -13.59 -31.25 13.35
N LEU A 63 -12.40 -30.96 12.86
CA LEU A 63 -11.13 -31.18 13.56
C LEU A 63 -10.58 -29.88 14.13
N GLU A 64 -10.43 -29.80 15.45
CA GLU A 64 -9.81 -28.66 16.12
C GLU A 64 -8.30 -28.83 16.23
N PHE A 65 -7.57 -27.75 15.97
CA PHE A 65 -6.13 -27.63 16.14
C PHE A 65 -5.87 -26.68 17.31
N HIS A 66 -5.31 -27.22 18.40
CA HIS A 66 -4.99 -26.48 19.63
C HIS A 66 -3.49 -26.26 19.64
N ALA A 67 -3.06 -25.08 19.24
CA ALA A 67 -1.65 -24.71 19.21
C ALA A 67 -1.45 -23.21 19.40
N PRO A 68 -0.32 -22.78 19.96
CA PRO A 68 0.06 -21.37 19.95
C PRO A 68 0.04 -20.71 18.56
N LEU A 69 0.07 -19.38 18.51
CA LEU A 69 0.02 -18.62 17.26
C LEU A 69 1.12 -19.02 16.26
N HIS A 70 2.36 -19.18 16.72
CA HIS A 70 3.56 -19.41 15.91
C HIS A 70 4.15 -20.82 16.13
N ASP A 71 3.27 -21.82 16.22
CA ASP A 71 3.65 -23.21 16.44
C ASP A 71 2.86 -24.16 15.52
N TYR A 72 3.46 -25.30 15.18
CA TYR A 72 2.85 -26.25 14.25
C TYR A 72 1.91 -27.22 14.95
N CYS A 73 0.80 -27.52 14.29
CA CYS A 73 -0.14 -28.54 14.70
C CYS A 73 -1.02 -28.88 13.49
N HIS A 74 -0.74 -29.99 12.81
CA HIS A 74 -1.41 -30.34 11.56
C HIS A 74 -1.51 -31.86 11.38
N ILE A 75 -2.35 -32.28 10.45
CA ILE A 75 -2.47 -33.66 9.99
C ILE A 75 -2.01 -33.77 8.54
N SER A 76 -1.46 -34.94 8.18
CA SER A 76 -1.10 -35.25 6.79
C SER A 76 -1.71 -36.59 6.36
N ARG A 77 -2.00 -36.73 5.07
CA ARG A 77 -2.28 -38.03 4.44
C ARG A 77 -1.62 -38.15 3.06
N PRO A 78 -1.32 -39.37 2.58
CA PRO A 78 -0.99 -39.60 1.19
C PRO A 78 -2.08 -39.06 0.26
N LEU A 79 -1.66 -38.39 -0.80
CA LEU A 79 -2.56 -37.83 -1.81
C LEU A 79 -2.36 -38.53 -3.15
N ASP A 80 -1.16 -38.50 -3.73
CA ASP A 80 -0.75 -39.22 -4.95
C ASP A 80 -1.76 -39.12 -6.12
N ARG A 81 -2.44 -37.98 -6.20
CA ARG A 81 -3.46 -37.68 -7.21
C ARG A 81 -3.21 -36.29 -7.78
N ASP A 82 -3.23 -36.21 -9.11
CA ASP A 82 -3.07 -34.97 -9.86
C ASP A 82 -4.41 -34.53 -10.47
N MET A 83 -4.48 -33.28 -10.92
CA MET A 83 -5.63 -32.66 -11.57
C MET A 83 -6.87 -32.71 -10.68
N ILE A 84 -6.71 -32.20 -9.46
CA ILE A 84 -7.72 -32.25 -8.39
C ILE A 84 -8.03 -30.85 -7.85
N SER A 85 -9.24 -30.71 -7.30
CA SER A 85 -9.66 -29.62 -6.45
C SER A 85 -9.72 -30.10 -5.01
N VAL A 86 -8.92 -29.50 -4.12
CA VAL A 86 -9.01 -29.74 -2.68
C VAL A 86 -9.69 -28.55 -2.02
N SER A 87 -10.77 -28.81 -1.29
CA SER A 87 -11.51 -27.77 -0.58
C SER A 87 -11.84 -28.17 0.84
N ALA A 88 -11.85 -27.20 1.74
CA ALA A 88 -12.23 -27.40 3.14
C ALA A 88 -12.87 -26.14 3.71
N ARG A 89 -13.63 -26.30 4.79
CA ARG A 89 -14.15 -25.20 5.59
C ARG A 89 -13.20 -24.95 6.76
N ILE A 90 -12.67 -23.74 6.85
CA ILE A 90 -11.78 -23.29 7.93
C ILE A 90 -12.53 -22.32 8.83
N THR A 91 -12.51 -22.58 10.14
CA THR A 91 -12.80 -21.58 11.16
C THR A 91 -11.47 -21.15 11.74
N PRO A 92 -10.97 -19.95 11.42
CA PRO A 92 -9.68 -19.49 11.93
C PRO A 92 -9.80 -19.16 13.43
N SER A 93 -8.66 -19.07 14.11
CA SER A 93 -8.61 -18.42 15.42
C SER A 93 -8.65 -16.90 15.25
N VAL A 94 -8.93 -16.17 16.32
CA VAL A 94 -8.76 -14.70 16.37
C VAL A 94 -7.87 -14.40 17.57
N PRO A 95 -6.60 -13.99 17.37
CA PRO A 95 -5.92 -13.81 16.08
C PRO A 95 -5.68 -15.13 15.31
N ALA A 96 -5.64 -15.05 13.97
CA ALA A 96 -5.44 -16.21 13.08
C ALA A 96 -3.98 -16.63 12.95
N GLY A 97 -3.05 -15.75 13.29
CA GLY A 97 -1.61 -15.89 13.08
C GLY A 97 -1.18 -15.46 11.68
N GLU A 98 0.11 -15.18 11.51
CA GLU A 98 0.68 -14.75 10.23
C GLU A 98 0.89 -15.93 9.27
N THR A 99 2.11 -16.49 9.21
CA THR A 99 2.42 -17.62 8.32
C THR A 99 1.92 -18.97 8.85
N TRP A 100 1.67 -19.06 10.16
CA TRP A 100 1.10 -20.24 10.84
C TRP A 100 -0.43 -20.32 10.81
N CYS A 101 -1.10 -19.49 10.01
CA CYS A 101 -2.54 -19.55 9.90
C CYS A 101 -3.02 -20.93 9.45
N THR A 102 -4.17 -21.34 9.99
CA THR A 102 -4.78 -22.63 9.69
C THR A 102 -5.14 -22.70 8.21
N SER A 103 -4.62 -23.73 7.54
CA SER A 103 -4.59 -23.78 6.08
C SER A 103 -4.79 -25.18 5.52
N VAL A 104 -5.07 -25.24 4.23
CA VAL A 104 -4.96 -26.42 3.36
C VAL A 104 -3.64 -26.32 2.61
N PHE A 105 -2.88 -27.42 2.56
CA PHE A 105 -1.63 -27.49 1.81
C PHE A 105 -1.61 -28.67 0.82
N LEU A 106 -1.05 -28.41 -0.36
CA LEU A 106 -0.63 -29.46 -1.29
C LEU A 106 0.89 -29.53 -1.27
N PHE A 107 1.44 -30.70 -0.97
CA PHE A 107 2.85 -30.83 -0.63
C PHE A 107 3.54 -31.86 -1.53
N TRP A 108 4.67 -31.48 -2.12
CA TRP A 108 5.52 -32.35 -2.94
C TRP A 108 6.84 -32.68 -2.24
N SER A 109 7.41 -31.69 -1.54
CA SER A 109 8.66 -31.79 -0.77
C SER A 109 8.80 -30.56 0.12
N ASP A 110 9.77 -30.55 1.04
CA ASP A 110 9.99 -29.44 1.97
C ASP A 110 10.20 -28.08 1.27
N GLY A 111 10.81 -28.09 0.08
CA GLY A 111 11.01 -26.90 -0.75
C GLY A 111 9.94 -26.65 -1.81
N ASN A 112 8.88 -27.48 -1.89
CA ASN A 112 7.84 -27.37 -2.93
C ASN A 112 6.45 -27.73 -2.37
N TRP A 113 5.64 -26.71 -2.11
CA TRP A 113 4.26 -26.87 -1.62
C TRP A 113 3.43 -25.62 -1.90
N LEU A 114 2.12 -25.76 -1.74
CA LEU A 114 1.12 -24.69 -1.86
C LEU A 114 0.36 -24.57 -0.54
N GLN A 115 -0.06 -23.35 -0.20
CA GLN A 115 -0.90 -23.05 0.98
C GLN A 115 -2.10 -22.21 0.59
N MET A 116 -3.22 -22.47 1.24
CA MET A 116 -4.40 -21.60 1.24
C MET A 116 -5.01 -21.56 2.64
N GLY A 117 -5.09 -20.36 3.21
CA GLY A 117 -5.56 -20.12 4.57
C GLY A 117 -6.18 -18.74 4.77
N LEU A 118 -6.27 -18.32 6.03
CA LEU A 118 -6.86 -17.04 6.47
C LEU A 118 -5.90 -16.37 7.44
N ARG A 119 -5.39 -15.18 7.11
CA ARG A 119 -4.34 -14.47 7.86
C ARG A 119 -4.88 -13.17 8.45
N ASP A 120 -4.35 -12.74 9.60
CA ASP A 120 -4.64 -11.41 10.19
C ASP A 120 -4.16 -10.26 9.27
N SER A 121 -4.87 -9.12 9.28
CA SER A 121 -4.57 -7.97 8.44
C SER A 121 -3.68 -6.89 9.08
N GLY A 122 -3.33 -7.01 10.36
CA GLY A 122 -2.59 -6.00 11.13
C GLY A 122 -3.42 -4.76 11.52
N ASP A 123 -4.36 -4.34 10.67
CA ASP A 123 -5.24 -3.18 10.85
C ASP A 123 -6.68 -3.53 11.29
N GLY A 124 -6.95 -4.80 11.57
CA GLY A 124 -8.25 -5.33 12.00
C GLY A 124 -9.00 -6.08 10.89
N GLY A 125 -9.44 -7.30 11.20
CA GLY A 125 -10.00 -8.25 10.22
C GLY A 125 -8.94 -9.22 9.68
N GLY A 126 -9.19 -9.80 8.50
CA GLY A 126 -8.22 -10.71 7.87
C GLY A 126 -8.35 -10.80 6.36
N TYR A 127 -7.45 -11.57 5.75
CA TYR A 127 -7.41 -11.84 4.32
C TYR A 127 -7.42 -13.34 4.03
N TYR A 128 -7.99 -13.71 2.90
CA TYR A 128 -7.61 -14.98 2.27
C TYR A 128 -6.13 -14.91 1.88
N TYR A 129 -5.38 -15.93 2.25
CA TYR A 129 -3.92 -15.93 2.14
C TYR A 129 -3.46 -17.15 1.36
N SER A 130 -2.57 -16.94 0.40
CA SER A 130 -1.97 -18.03 -0.39
C SER A 130 -0.45 -17.91 -0.42
N VAL A 131 0.20 -19.06 -0.47
CA VAL A 131 1.64 -19.16 -0.68
C VAL A 131 1.90 -20.22 -1.74
N ASP A 132 2.77 -19.90 -2.68
CA ASP A 132 3.45 -20.87 -3.52
C ASP A 132 4.93 -20.91 -3.17
N MET A 133 5.42 -22.10 -2.84
CA MET A 133 6.80 -22.37 -2.48
C MET A 133 7.45 -23.20 -3.57
N THR A 134 8.53 -22.67 -4.17
CA THR A 134 9.36 -23.42 -5.14
C THR A 134 10.82 -23.24 -4.79
N HIS A 135 11.58 -24.35 -4.80
CA HIS A 135 13.01 -24.35 -4.45
C HIS A 135 13.37 -23.65 -3.12
N GLY A 136 12.48 -23.71 -2.13
CA GLY A 136 12.73 -23.02 -0.86
C GLY A 136 12.51 -21.51 -0.90
N MET A 137 11.96 -20.95 -1.97
CA MET A 137 11.53 -19.54 -2.09
C MET A 137 10.01 -19.41 -2.02
N THR A 138 9.51 -18.54 -1.13
CA THR A 138 8.07 -18.26 -1.04
C THR A 138 7.65 -17.08 -1.92
N ASN A 139 6.48 -17.21 -2.53
CA ASN A 139 5.72 -16.10 -3.09
C ASN A 139 4.36 -16.04 -2.38
N GLN A 140 4.15 -14.97 -1.63
CA GLN A 140 3.01 -14.80 -0.74
C GLN A 140 2.03 -13.80 -1.33
N SER A 141 0.73 -14.01 -1.11
CA SER A 141 -0.29 -13.07 -1.56
C SER A 141 -1.46 -13.00 -0.58
N CYS A 142 -1.70 -11.79 -0.06
CA CYS A 142 -2.95 -11.41 0.60
C CYS A 142 -3.98 -11.06 -0.48
N MET A 143 -5.09 -11.79 -0.50
CA MET A 143 -6.14 -11.65 -1.52
C MET A 143 -7.31 -10.84 -0.94
N ALA A 144 -8.56 -11.23 -1.21
CA ALA A 144 -9.74 -10.53 -0.72
C ALA A 144 -9.80 -10.49 0.83
N ARG A 145 -10.39 -9.41 1.36
CA ARG A 145 -10.72 -9.30 2.80
C ARG A 145 -11.77 -10.33 3.22
N CYS A 146 -11.70 -10.73 4.47
CA CYS A 146 -12.62 -11.65 5.11
C CYS A 146 -12.81 -11.31 6.60
N ASP A 147 -13.92 -11.78 7.16
CA ASP A 147 -14.24 -11.67 8.57
C ASP A 147 -13.79 -12.93 9.31
N LEU A 148 -12.66 -12.85 10.02
CA LEU A 148 -12.07 -13.98 10.76
C LEU A 148 -12.98 -14.53 11.88
N THR A 149 -14.08 -13.85 12.22
CA THR A 149 -15.06 -14.38 13.18
C THR A 149 -15.98 -15.43 12.55
N GLN A 150 -15.95 -15.59 11.23
CA GLN A 150 -16.80 -16.51 10.49
C GLN A 150 -16.03 -17.70 9.91
N PRO A 151 -16.69 -18.86 9.70
CA PRO A 151 -16.11 -19.95 8.94
C PRO A 151 -16.09 -19.66 7.44
N HIS A 152 -14.99 -19.98 6.76
CA HIS A 152 -14.80 -19.78 5.32
C HIS A 152 -14.51 -21.08 4.60
N TYR A 153 -15.04 -21.26 3.39
CA TYR A 153 -14.55 -22.31 2.50
C TYR A 153 -13.39 -21.79 1.66
N VAL A 154 -12.33 -22.60 1.59
CA VAL A 154 -11.17 -22.35 0.73
C VAL A 154 -10.98 -23.53 -0.22
N ARG A 155 -10.36 -23.28 -1.37
CA ARG A 155 -10.06 -24.32 -2.36
C ARG A 155 -8.77 -24.03 -3.12
N ILE A 156 -7.95 -25.06 -3.29
CA ILE A 156 -6.83 -25.11 -4.23
C ILE A 156 -7.22 -26.06 -5.35
N GLN A 157 -7.19 -25.59 -6.60
CA GLN A 157 -7.47 -26.38 -7.79
C GLN A 157 -6.20 -26.50 -8.63
N LEU A 158 -5.82 -27.73 -8.96
CA LEU A 158 -4.70 -28.07 -9.83
C LEU A 158 -5.19 -28.38 -11.25
N GLY A 159 -4.80 -27.56 -12.22
CA GLY A 159 -4.92 -27.85 -13.65
C GLY A 159 -3.61 -28.38 -14.23
N LYS A 160 -3.59 -28.64 -15.54
CA LYS A 160 -2.40 -29.05 -16.30
C LYS A 160 -1.33 -27.95 -16.37
N ASP A 161 -1.75 -26.69 -16.53
CA ASP A 161 -0.85 -25.53 -16.68
C ASP A 161 -1.16 -24.39 -15.69
N CYS A 162 -2.02 -24.65 -14.71
CA CYS A 162 -2.46 -23.65 -13.73
C CYS A 162 -2.66 -24.21 -12.33
N VAL A 163 -2.58 -23.30 -11.37
CA VAL A 163 -3.12 -23.48 -10.02
C VAL A 163 -4.07 -22.31 -9.75
N ARG A 164 -5.24 -22.62 -9.19
CA ARG A 164 -6.26 -21.62 -8.85
C ARG A 164 -6.64 -21.70 -7.38
N PHE A 165 -6.82 -20.53 -6.78
CA PHE A 165 -7.22 -20.36 -5.40
C PHE A 165 -8.62 -19.74 -5.36
N TYR A 166 -9.55 -20.39 -4.66
CA TYR A 166 -10.92 -19.93 -4.55
C TYR A 166 -11.35 -19.79 -3.09
N CYS A 167 -12.36 -18.95 -2.88
CA CYS A 167 -13.13 -18.92 -1.64
C CYS A 167 -14.63 -19.16 -1.89
N SER A 168 -15.35 -19.48 -0.83
CA SER A 168 -16.81 -19.56 -0.84
C SER A 168 -17.38 -19.35 0.57
N GLU A 169 -18.56 -18.74 0.66
CA GLU A 169 -19.33 -18.67 1.91
C GLU A 169 -20.18 -19.94 2.11
N SER A 170 -20.68 -20.53 1.02
CA SER A 170 -21.63 -21.65 1.04
C SER A 170 -20.98 -23.02 0.78
N GLY A 171 -19.76 -23.05 0.25
CA GLY A 171 -19.12 -24.25 -0.28
C GLY A 171 -19.68 -24.72 -1.63
N THR A 172 -20.60 -23.97 -2.23
CA THR A 172 -21.25 -24.31 -3.52
C THR A 172 -20.99 -23.27 -4.60
N LYS A 173 -21.00 -21.98 -4.25
CA LYS A 173 -20.66 -20.89 -5.17
C LYS A 173 -19.25 -20.41 -4.88
N TRP A 174 -18.34 -20.62 -5.83
CA TRP A 174 -16.93 -20.32 -5.67
C TRP A 174 -16.54 -19.03 -6.37
N THR A 175 -15.70 -18.24 -5.71
CA THR A 175 -15.11 -17.01 -6.24
C THR A 175 -13.62 -17.24 -6.44
N LEU A 176 -13.12 -17.02 -7.67
CA LEU A 176 -11.70 -17.10 -7.99
C LEU A 176 -10.98 -15.89 -7.37
N LEU A 177 -9.95 -16.15 -6.58
CA LEU A 177 -9.16 -15.10 -5.90
C LEU A 177 -7.80 -14.88 -6.56
N ARG A 178 -7.12 -15.96 -6.94
CA ARG A 178 -5.77 -15.92 -7.53
C ARG A 178 -5.60 -17.07 -8.51
N THR A 179 -4.87 -16.80 -9.58
CA THR A 179 -4.39 -17.82 -10.51
C THR A 179 -2.88 -17.68 -10.62
N ILE A 180 -2.16 -18.78 -10.72
CA ILE A 180 -0.74 -18.82 -11.09
C ILE A 180 -0.53 -19.84 -12.21
N VAL A 181 0.54 -19.67 -12.99
CA VAL A 181 1.03 -20.72 -13.87
C VAL A 181 1.50 -21.88 -13.00
N ARG A 182 1.18 -23.12 -13.37
CA ARG A 182 1.69 -24.30 -12.66
C ARG A 182 3.18 -24.47 -12.97
N PRO A 183 4.10 -24.28 -12.00
CA PRO A 183 5.52 -24.44 -12.22
C PRO A 183 5.90 -25.92 -12.43
N ALA A 184 7.09 -26.16 -12.97
CA ALA A 184 7.56 -27.50 -13.31
C ALA A 184 7.73 -28.39 -12.06
N GLU A 185 8.02 -27.78 -10.92
CA GLU A 185 8.17 -28.40 -9.61
C GLU A 185 6.87 -29.06 -9.15
N TYR A 186 5.73 -28.51 -9.58
CA TYR A 186 4.41 -29.06 -9.30
C TYR A 186 3.94 -29.97 -10.42
N SER A 187 4.74 -30.33 -11.43
CA SER A 187 4.28 -31.11 -12.60
C SER A 187 3.79 -32.53 -12.29
N ARG A 188 4.18 -33.08 -11.13
CA ARG A 188 3.72 -34.39 -10.63
C ARG A 188 2.52 -34.23 -9.70
N ALA A 189 1.89 -35.34 -9.31
CA ALA A 189 0.93 -35.33 -8.22
C ALA A 189 1.60 -34.90 -6.91
N PRO A 190 0.94 -34.06 -6.07
CA PRO A 190 1.40 -33.82 -4.70
C PRO A 190 1.42 -35.14 -3.92
N SER A 191 2.47 -35.37 -3.14
CA SER A 191 2.64 -36.57 -2.33
C SER A 191 1.72 -36.55 -1.11
N LEU A 192 1.52 -35.37 -0.51
CA LEU A 192 0.74 -35.21 0.71
C LEU A 192 -0.32 -34.11 0.57
N LEU A 193 -1.46 -34.36 1.24
CA LEU A 193 -2.39 -33.34 1.68
C LEU A 193 -2.10 -33.06 3.16
N ILE A 194 -1.84 -31.79 3.51
CA ILE A 194 -1.66 -31.36 4.90
C ILE A 194 -2.77 -30.37 5.28
N LEU A 195 -3.31 -30.50 6.49
CA LEU A 195 -4.36 -29.65 7.05
C LEU A 195 -4.00 -29.21 8.46
N GLY A 196 -4.08 -27.92 8.76
CA GLY A 196 -3.85 -27.39 10.10
C GLY A 196 -2.89 -26.21 10.10
N LYS A 197 -2.11 -26.07 11.18
CA LYS A 197 -1.13 -25.01 11.39
C LYS A 197 0.29 -25.46 11.06
N GLY A 198 1.01 -24.61 10.34
CA GLY A 198 2.45 -24.73 10.11
C GLY A 198 2.91 -24.08 8.80
N TYR A 199 3.66 -22.99 8.91
CA TYR A 199 4.75 -22.58 8.01
C TYR A 199 5.49 -21.37 8.61
N GLY A 200 6.82 -21.27 8.51
CA GLY A 200 7.60 -20.45 9.46
C GLY A 200 8.79 -19.59 8.99
N LEU A 201 9.36 -18.91 10.00
CA LEU A 201 10.57 -18.07 10.19
C LEU A 201 11.08 -17.10 9.10
N GLY A 202 10.37 -16.86 8.00
CA GLY A 202 10.62 -15.69 7.14
C GLY A 202 12.03 -15.55 6.51
N LYS A 203 12.93 -16.54 6.70
CA LYS A 203 14.31 -16.57 6.18
C LYS A 203 14.67 -17.99 5.71
N PRO A 204 15.13 -18.17 4.47
CA PRO A 204 15.63 -19.46 3.97
C PRO A 204 16.89 -19.95 4.72
N PRO A 205 17.15 -21.27 4.77
CA PRO A 205 16.24 -22.34 4.36
C PRO A 205 15.12 -22.52 5.38
N TYR A 206 13.90 -22.72 4.89
CA TYR A 206 12.74 -23.03 5.71
C TYR A 206 12.86 -24.48 6.20
N ALA A 207 13.56 -24.62 7.34
CA ALA A 207 14.41 -25.77 7.62
C ALA A 207 13.68 -27.04 8.09
N GLU A 208 12.46 -26.95 8.63
CA GLU A 208 11.80 -28.14 9.20
C GLU A 208 10.94 -28.90 8.19
N PRO A 209 11.12 -30.23 8.07
CA PRO A 209 10.32 -31.07 7.22
C PRO A 209 8.82 -30.97 7.52
N LEU A 210 7.99 -31.21 6.50
CA LEU A 210 6.52 -31.24 6.64
C LEU A 210 5.92 -29.96 7.23
N LEU A 211 6.57 -28.80 7.04
CA LEU A 211 6.11 -27.50 7.56
C LEU A 211 6.12 -27.42 9.11
N ALA A 212 6.81 -28.33 9.79
CA ALA A 212 6.83 -28.48 11.25
C ALA A 212 7.74 -27.46 11.97
N ASN A 213 7.62 -26.19 11.60
CA ASN A 213 8.40 -25.09 12.19
C ASN A 213 7.69 -24.51 13.43
N SER A 214 8.46 -24.12 14.44
CA SER A 214 7.97 -23.45 15.66
C SER A 214 8.87 -22.27 16.04
N TYR A 215 8.29 -21.18 16.56
CA TYR A 215 9.05 -20.12 17.22
C TYR A 215 9.43 -20.51 18.65
N GLN A 216 10.58 -20.00 19.13
CA GLN A 216 10.97 -20.13 20.55
C GLN A 216 9.97 -19.46 21.49
N ASN A 217 9.40 -18.33 21.08
CA ASN A 217 8.27 -17.69 21.74
C ASN A 217 7.03 -17.84 20.84
N PRO A 218 6.22 -18.89 21.04
CA PRO A 218 5.19 -19.28 20.09
C PRO A 218 3.91 -18.45 20.21
N GLY A 219 3.84 -17.52 21.18
CA GLY A 219 2.68 -16.67 21.41
C GLY A 219 1.54 -17.36 22.16
N GLU A 220 0.36 -16.73 22.15
CA GLU A 220 -0.82 -17.22 22.88
C GLU A 220 -1.41 -18.49 22.26
N MET A 221 -2.06 -19.30 23.08
CA MET A 221 -2.79 -20.49 22.62
C MET A 221 -3.94 -20.08 21.69
N SER A 222 -3.99 -20.68 20.51
CA SER A 222 -5.04 -20.46 19.52
C SER A 222 -5.77 -21.75 19.20
N ILE A 223 -7.07 -21.66 18.98
CA ILE A 223 -7.90 -22.80 18.58
C ILE A 223 -8.56 -22.46 17.25
N SER A 224 -8.27 -23.28 16.26
CA SER A 224 -8.86 -23.18 14.92
C SER A 224 -9.46 -24.53 14.53
N LYS A 225 -10.27 -24.57 13.48
CA LYS A 225 -10.97 -25.78 13.07
C LYS A 225 -11.00 -25.95 11.56
N ILE A 226 -10.89 -27.19 11.10
CA ILE A 226 -11.14 -27.58 9.70
C ILE A 226 -12.28 -28.60 9.65
N ALA A 227 -13.20 -28.44 8.70
CA ALA A 227 -14.33 -29.34 8.47
C ALA A 227 -14.63 -29.47 6.96
N ASN A 228 -15.51 -30.41 6.60
CA ASN A 228 -16.05 -30.58 5.24
C ASN A 228 -14.96 -30.68 4.16
N LEU A 229 -13.90 -31.47 4.40
CA LEU A 229 -12.85 -31.69 3.41
C LEU A 229 -13.43 -32.45 2.22
N ARG A 230 -13.14 -31.97 1.01
CA ARG A 230 -13.46 -32.64 -0.24
C ARG A 230 -12.26 -32.60 -1.18
N ILE A 231 -12.02 -33.74 -1.83
CA ILE A 231 -11.10 -33.87 -2.96
C ILE A 231 -11.93 -34.31 -4.15
N GLU A 232 -11.92 -33.51 -5.20
CA GLU A 232 -12.70 -33.70 -6.41
C GLU A 232 -11.74 -33.72 -7.61
N SER A 233 -12.08 -34.44 -8.67
CA SER A 233 -11.35 -34.28 -9.93
C SER A 233 -11.56 -32.86 -10.46
N THR A 234 -10.53 -32.22 -11.00
CA THR A 234 -10.71 -30.93 -11.68
C THR A 234 -11.43 -31.18 -13.01
N PRO A 235 -12.55 -30.48 -13.30
CA PRO A 235 -13.28 -30.66 -14.55
C PRO A 235 -12.39 -30.44 -15.78
N ASP A 236 -12.58 -31.23 -16.83
CA ASP A 236 -11.74 -31.17 -18.05
C ASP A 236 -11.65 -29.76 -18.66
N VAL A 237 -12.76 -29.02 -18.62
CA VAL A 237 -12.85 -27.64 -19.14
C VAL A 237 -12.05 -26.63 -18.30
N GLU A 238 -11.70 -26.97 -17.06
CA GLU A 238 -10.94 -26.15 -16.12
C GLU A 238 -9.47 -26.60 -16.01
N LEU A 239 -9.07 -27.69 -16.66
CA LEU A 239 -7.70 -28.21 -16.61
C LEU A 239 -6.67 -27.26 -17.23
N ARG A 240 -7.06 -26.22 -17.96
CA ARG A 240 -6.11 -25.29 -18.59
C ARG A 240 -6.46 -23.85 -18.28
N LEU A 241 -5.46 -22.97 -18.34
CA LEU A 241 -5.65 -21.53 -18.31
C LEU A 241 -6.55 -21.09 -19.45
N THR A 242 -7.62 -20.38 -19.12
CA THR A 242 -8.47 -19.67 -20.06
C THR A 242 -7.70 -18.53 -20.73
N LYS A 243 -8.22 -18.02 -21.85
CA LYS A 243 -7.60 -16.87 -22.54
C LYS A 243 -7.53 -15.63 -21.64
N SER A 244 -8.58 -15.37 -20.87
CA SER A 244 -8.63 -14.25 -19.91
C SER A 244 -7.60 -14.39 -18.80
N GLU A 245 -7.44 -15.60 -18.24
CA GLU A 245 -6.42 -15.84 -17.20
C GLU A 245 -5.00 -15.69 -17.75
N ARG A 246 -4.73 -16.19 -18.97
CA ARG A 246 -3.43 -15.97 -19.63
C ARG A 246 -3.13 -14.49 -19.79
N LEU A 247 -4.11 -13.72 -20.26
CA LEU A 247 -3.96 -12.27 -20.41
C LEU A 247 -3.70 -11.58 -19.07
N ALA A 248 -4.45 -11.93 -18.02
CA ALA A 248 -4.25 -11.39 -16.68
C ALA A 248 -2.85 -11.70 -16.12
N LEU A 249 -2.38 -12.95 -16.28
CA LEU A 249 -1.05 -13.38 -15.84
C LEU A 249 0.09 -12.71 -16.63
N THR A 250 -0.09 -12.48 -17.93
CA THR A 250 0.89 -11.74 -18.73
C THR A 250 0.80 -10.23 -18.53
N GLY A 251 -0.30 -9.74 -17.98
CA GLY A 251 -0.58 -8.33 -17.68
C GLY A 251 -0.07 -7.88 -16.31
N SER A 252 -0.04 -8.78 -15.32
CA SER A 252 0.48 -8.50 -13.98
C SER A 252 1.99 -8.25 -14.02
N GLY A 253 2.41 -7.04 -13.65
CA GLY A 253 3.81 -6.59 -13.67
C GLY A 253 4.19 -5.77 -14.91
N LYS A 254 3.27 -5.56 -15.86
CA LYS A 254 3.46 -4.58 -16.93
C LYS A 254 3.07 -3.21 -16.41
N ASP A 255 4.03 -2.29 -16.40
CA ASP A 255 3.72 -0.86 -16.26
C ASP A 255 3.17 -0.38 -17.60
N PRO A 256 1.85 -0.14 -17.72
CA PRO A 256 1.23 0.24 -18.99
C PRO A 256 1.77 1.59 -19.50
N VAL A 257 2.21 2.47 -18.60
CA VAL A 257 2.84 3.74 -18.98
C VAL A 257 4.22 3.47 -19.56
N ALA A 258 5.02 2.61 -18.92
CA ALA A 258 6.31 2.21 -19.46
C ALA A 258 6.17 1.55 -20.84
N GLU A 259 5.18 0.68 -21.05
CA GLU A 259 4.96 0.05 -22.36
C GLU A 259 4.63 1.08 -23.45
N ILE A 260 3.76 2.06 -23.15
CA ILE A 260 3.40 3.12 -24.10
C ILE A 260 4.62 3.98 -24.44
N VAL A 261 5.38 4.37 -23.42
CA VAL A 261 6.49 5.32 -23.59
C VAL A 261 7.70 4.65 -24.23
N LEU A 262 8.03 3.42 -23.84
CA LEU A 262 9.15 2.64 -24.40
C LEU A 262 8.84 2.02 -25.77
N ALA A 263 7.59 2.05 -26.24
CA ALA A 263 7.26 1.68 -27.62
C ALA A 263 7.79 2.70 -28.66
N GLY A 264 8.17 3.90 -28.23
CA GLY A 264 8.84 4.89 -29.08
C GLY A 264 10.29 4.51 -29.42
N THR A 265 10.83 5.05 -30.51
CA THR A 265 12.24 4.85 -30.89
C THR A 265 13.20 5.84 -30.24
N ALA A 266 12.71 6.74 -29.40
CA ALA A 266 13.48 7.76 -28.70
C ALA A 266 13.37 7.56 -27.19
N ASP A 267 14.41 7.97 -26.46
CA ASP A 267 14.41 7.89 -25.00
C ASP A 267 13.23 8.68 -24.40
N PRO A 268 12.60 8.17 -23.33
CA PRO A 268 11.52 8.85 -22.63
C PRO A 268 11.96 10.24 -22.14
N THR A 269 11.14 11.25 -22.44
CA THR A 269 11.30 12.58 -21.83
C THR A 269 10.48 12.67 -20.53
N TYR A 270 10.94 13.49 -19.58
CA TYR A 270 10.19 13.81 -18.37
C TYR A 270 8.75 14.25 -18.66
N LYS A 271 8.55 15.08 -19.70
CA LYS A 271 7.23 15.58 -20.09
C LYS A 271 6.28 14.47 -20.54
N GLN A 272 6.80 13.45 -21.23
CA GLN A 272 5.99 12.29 -21.63
C GLN A 272 5.58 11.48 -20.39
N ILE A 273 6.51 11.17 -19.49
CA ILE A 273 6.20 10.44 -18.24
C ILE A 273 5.21 11.22 -17.38
N ALA A 274 5.50 12.50 -17.10
CA ALA A 274 4.66 13.35 -16.25
C ALA A 274 3.22 13.49 -16.78
N SER A 275 2.97 13.31 -18.08
CA SER A 275 1.62 13.35 -18.65
C SER A 275 0.70 12.24 -18.13
N PHE A 276 1.28 11.11 -17.71
CA PHE A 276 0.54 9.97 -17.13
C PHE A 276 0.44 10.03 -15.60
N PHE A 277 1.28 10.83 -14.95
CA PHE A 277 1.34 10.94 -13.49
C PHE A 277 1.10 12.40 -13.06
N PRO A 278 -0.17 12.81 -12.85
CA PRO A 278 -0.50 14.18 -12.44
C PRO A 278 0.30 14.72 -11.25
N PRO A 279 0.69 13.93 -10.22
CA PRO A 279 1.56 14.41 -9.15
C PRO A 279 2.93 14.93 -9.63
N MET A 280 3.47 14.41 -10.75
CA MET A 280 4.70 14.95 -11.35
C MET A 280 4.49 16.31 -12.01
N GLN A 281 3.25 16.67 -12.36
CA GLN A 281 2.92 17.99 -12.92
C GLN A 281 2.68 19.04 -11.83
N LEU A 282 2.34 18.59 -10.62
CA LEU A 282 2.04 19.40 -9.46
C LEU A 282 3.13 19.18 -8.41
N PRO A 283 4.35 19.71 -8.61
CA PRO A 283 5.48 19.42 -7.74
C PRO A 283 5.16 19.82 -6.30
N ARG A 284 5.81 19.15 -5.36
CA ARG A 284 5.73 19.37 -3.93
C ARG A 284 7.13 19.27 -3.37
N GLU A 285 7.41 19.98 -2.29
CA GLU A 285 8.76 20.11 -1.77
C GLU A 285 8.77 19.97 -0.25
N ALA A 286 9.50 18.96 0.25
CA ALA A 286 9.85 18.85 1.65
C ALA A 286 11.01 19.81 1.96
N VAL A 287 10.86 20.65 2.98
CA VAL A 287 11.83 21.69 3.35
C VAL A 287 12.26 21.58 4.82
N SER A 288 12.27 20.37 5.37
CA SER A 288 12.46 20.10 6.80
C SER A 288 13.91 20.16 7.30
N VAL A 289 14.14 19.74 8.54
CA VAL A 289 15.47 19.46 9.11
C VAL A 289 15.84 18.01 8.79
N PRO A 290 17.10 17.69 8.45
CA PRO A 290 17.55 16.30 8.27
C PRO A 290 17.12 15.42 9.44
N GLU A 291 16.66 14.21 9.13
CA GLU A 291 16.39 13.16 10.12
C GLU A 291 15.25 13.48 11.11
N HIS A 292 14.55 14.61 10.97
CA HIS A 292 13.48 15.00 11.88
C HIS A 292 12.20 14.20 11.59
N PRO A 293 11.53 13.61 12.61
CA PRO A 293 10.36 12.72 12.44
C PRO A 293 9.06 13.44 12.01
N MET A 294 9.19 14.67 11.51
CA MET A 294 8.09 15.46 11.02
C MET A 294 8.58 16.30 9.86
N GLU A 295 7.71 16.43 8.88
CA GLU A 295 8.07 17.08 7.63
C GLU A 295 7.23 18.31 7.35
N ILE A 296 7.91 19.38 6.95
CA ILE A 296 7.28 20.56 6.37
C ILE A 296 7.23 20.35 4.87
N SER A 297 6.03 20.07 4.35
CA SER A 297 5.79 19.92 2.91
C SER A 297 5.07 21.13 2.36
N ILE A 298 5.55 21.60 1.21
CA ILE A 298 4.98 22.74 0.48
C ILE A 298 4.44 22.26 -0.85
N ASP A 299 3.14 22.48 -1.03
CA ASP A 299 2.44 21.99 -2.20
C ASP A 299 2.66 22.86 -3.45
N HIS A 300 1.96 22.50 -4.53
CA HIS A 300 2.18 23.16 -5.79
C HIS A 300 1.75 24.64 -5.88
N LEU A 301 0.93 25.10 -4.92
CA LEU A 301 0.44 26.47 -4.79
C LEU A 301 1.14 27.24 -3.65
N GLY A 302 2.13 26.63 -2.99
CA GLY A 302 2.83 27.23 -1.86
C GLY A 302 2.10 27.11 -0.53
N ARG A 303 1.19 26.15 -0.41
CA ARG A 303 0.45 25.84 0.82
C ARG A 303 1.20 24.81 1.64
N PHE A 304 1.04 24.88 2.96
CA PHE A 304 1.65 23.95 3.91
C PHE A 304 0.77 22.71 4.02
N GLU A 305 1.35 21.53 3.81
CA GLU A 305 0.69 20.23 3.98
C GLU A 305 1.52 19.32 4.90
N ARG A 306 0.85 18.42 5.63
CA ARG A 306 1.54 17.39 6.43
C ARG A 306 1.86 16.16 5.60
N ASN A 307 0.97 15.82 4.67
CA ASN A 307 1.07 14.66 3.81
C ASN A 307 0.29 14.94 2.51
N PHE A 308 0.72 14.32 1.41
CA PHE A 308 0.16 14.49 0.07
C PHE A 308 -1.34 14.15 -0.07
N ASN A 309 -1.88 13.30 0.81
CA ASN A 309 -3.29 12.90 0.84
C ASN A 309 -4.16 13.73 1.80
N GLU A 310 -3.55 14.62 2.57
CA GLU A 310 -4.26 15.46 3.52
C GLU A 310 -4.52 16.86 2.95
N PRO A 311 -5.63 17.52 3.36
CA PRO A 311 -5.81 18.92 3.05
C PRO A 311 -4.67 19.79 3.60
N PRO A 312 -4.34 20.91 2.94
CA PRO A 312 -3.33 21.84 3.45
C PRO A 312 -3.74 22.40 4.81
N ILE A 313 -2.77 22.52 5.73
CA ILE A 313 -2.97 23.02 7.08
C ILE A 313 -2.89 24.55 7.17
N ALA A 314 -2.18 25.18 6.23
CA ALA A 314 -2.11 26.63 6.14
C ALA A 314 -1.68 27.14 4.76
N TRP A 315 -1.95 28.41 4.45
CA TRP A 315 -1.47 29.10 3.26
C TRP A 315 -1.42 30.61 3.46
N MET A 316 -0.58 31.27 2.67
CA MET A 316 -0.49 32.73 2.68
C MET A 316 -1.59 33.36 1.82
N THR A 317 -2.15 34.48 2.26
CA THR A 317 -3.01 35.35 1.46
C THR A 317 -2.51 36.80 1.48
N ILE A 318 -2.78 37.53 0.40
CA ILE A 318 -2.21 38.85 0.12
C ILE A 318 -3.31 39.91 0.08
N GLY A 319 -3.12 40.98 0.85
CA GLY A 319 -4.00 42.15 0.90
C GLY A 319 -5.37 41.91 1.53
N ASP A 320 -6.18 42.96 1.55
CA ASP A 320 -7.48 42.99 2.23
C ASP A 320 -8.51 42.00 1.65
N ASN A 321 -8.38 41.69 0.36
CA ASN A 321 -9.22 40.71 -0.33
C ASN A 321 -8.82 39.25 -0.02
N ALA A 322 -7.76 39.04 0.78
CA ALA A 322 -7.26 37.72 1.16
C ALA A 322 -7.03 36.77 -0.04
N ARG A 323 -6.47 37.29 -1.13
CA ARG A 323 -6.16 36.48 -2.33
C ARG A 323 -5.04 35.48 -1.98
N PRO A 324 -5.20 34.17 -2.19
CA PRO A 324 -4.13 33.17 -1.94
C PRO A 324 -2.83 33.50 -2.66
N PHE A 325 -1.69 33.19 -2.06
CA PHE A 325 -0.37 33.40 -2.67
C PHE A 325 -0.26 32.71 -4.03
N GLY A 326 -0.76 31.48 -4.16
CA GLY A 326 -0.80 30.73 -5.40
C GLY A 326 -2.24 30.34 -5.78
N ASP A 327 -2.52 30.31 -7.08
CA ASP A 327 -3.76 29.83 -7.66
C ASP A 327 -3.48 28.95 -8.90
N ASP A 328 -4.46 28.16 -9.33
CA ASP A 328 -4.32 27.24 -10.47
C ASP A 328 -4.24 27.95 -11.84
N THR A 329 -4.45 29.27 -11.85
CA THR A 329 -4.50 30.06 -13.09
C THR A 329 -3.19 30.79 -13.38
N THR A 330 -2.37 31.01 -12.36
CA THR A 330 -1.15 31.80 -12.43
C THR A 330 0.07 30.90 -12.29
N ALA A 331 0.98 30.98 -13.25
CA ALA A 331 2.19 30.17 -13.23
C ALA A 331 3.10 30.52 -12.04
N ILE A 332 3.38 29.53 -11.20
CA ILE A 332 4.32 29.65 -10.08
C ILE A 332 5.69 29.13 -10.52
N LYS A 333 6.72 29.98 -10.43
CA LYS A 333 8.12 29.58 -10.59
C LYS A 333 8.68 29.12 -9.27
N ARG A 334 9.55 28.11 -9.32
CA ARG A 334 10.15 27.51 -8.11
C ARG A 334 11.64 27.37 -8.25
N ARG A 335 12.33 27.48 -7.13
CA ARG A 335 13.75 27.16 -7.02
C ARG A 335 14.10 26.73 -5.60
N LEU A 336 15.03 25.81 -5.51
CA LEU A 336 15.76 25.50 -4.30
C LEU A 336 16.85 26.56 -4.06
N TYR A 337 17.21 26.80 -2.81
CA TYR A 337 18.30 27.72 -2.48
C TYR A 337 19.62 27.16 -3.02
N ASP A 338 20.38 28.02 -3.70
CA ASP A 338 21.55 27.64 -4.51
C ASP A 338 21.32 26.52 -5.54
N GLY A 339 20.06 26.23 -5.88
CA GLY A 339 19.67 25.21 -6.87
C GLY A 339 19.48 23.80 -6.31
N TYR A 340 19.89 23.52 -5.06
CA TYR A 340 19.87 22.13 -4.53
C TYR A 340 19.60 22.00 -3.02
N LEU A 341 19.64 23.09 -2.23
CA LEU A 341 19.35 23.00 -0.80
C LEU A 341 17.83 22.93 -0.57
N PRO A 342 17.31 22.08 0.33
CA PRO A 342 15.88 21.97 0.71
C PRO A 342 15.29 23.22 1.40
N ILE A 343 15.38 24.36 0.72
CA ILE A 343 14.92 25.68 1.12
C ILE A 343 14.23 26.23 -0.12
N LEU A 344 12.92 26.32 -0.06
CA LEU A 344 12.10 26.60 -1.23
C LEU A 344 11.90 28.09 -1.41
N THR A 345 12.02 28.57 -2.64
CA THR A 345 11.51 29.88 -3.04
C THR A 345 10.52 29.73 -4.18
N LEU A 346 9.33 30.30 -3.99
CA LEU A 346 8.24 30.37 -4.95
C LEU A 346 8.09 31.82 -5.42
N ASN A 347 7.87 32.02 -6.71
CA ASN A 347 7.57 33.32 -7.28
C ASN A 347 6.29 33.24 -8.11
N THR A 348 5.40 34.21 -7.90
CA THR A 348 4.21 34.41 -8.71
C THR A 348 3.95 35.92 -8.88
N GLN A 349 2.85 36.27 -9.52
CA GLN A 349 2.46 37.65 -9.75
C GLN A 349 0.96 37.83 -9.52
N HIS A 350 0.59 38.86 -8.76
CA HIS A 350 -0.77 39.37 -8.69
C HIS A 350 -0.78 40.76 -9.31
N ASP A 351 -1.44 40.92 -10.45
CA ASP A 351 -1.55 42.20 -11.15
C ASP A 351 -0.14 42.81 -11.36
N ASP A 352 0.13 44.01 -10.86
CA ASP A 352 1.44 44.68 -10.96
C ASP A 352 2.40 44.36 -9.80
N ILE A 353 2.10 43.36 -8.98
CA ILE A 353 2.88 42.99 -7.78
C ILE A 353 3.49 41.61 -7.97
N MET A 354 4.82 41.56 -7.98
CA MET A 354 5.55 40.30 -7.86
C MET A 354 5.56 39.85 -6.42
N LEU A 355 5.28 38.57 -6.23
CA LEU A 355 5.31 37.90 -4.94
C LEU A 355 6.44 36.89 -4.92
N GLU A 356 7.14 36.82 -3.79
CA GLU A 356 8.16 35.82 -3.51
C GLU A 356 7.92 35.23 -2.12
N GLN A 357 7.72 33.92 -2.03
CA GLN A 357 7.62 33.18 -0.77
C GLN A 357 8.86 32.31 -0.61
N THR A 358 9.62 32.51 0.46
CA THR A 358 10.74 31.66 0.85
C THR A 358 10.37 30.87 2.10
N VAL A 359 10.54 29.53 2.08
CA VAL A 359 10.17 28.63 3.18
C VAL A 359 11.32 27.68 3.51
N PHE A 360 11.55 27.46 4.81
CA PHE A 360 12.43 26.40 5.31
C PHE A 360 12.04 25.96 6.73
N GLY A 361 12.44 24.75 7.06
CA GLY A 361 12.37 24.16 8.40
C GLY A 361 13.63 24.46 9.20
N TRP A 362 13.45 24.67 10.49
CA TRP A 362 14.53 24.87 11.43
C TRP A 362 14.14 24.30 12.80
N SER A 363 15.09 23.68 13.45
CA SER A 363 15.03 23.30 14.86
C SER A 363 16.29 23.79 15.54
N GLU A 364 16.31 23.81 16.87
CA GLU A 364 17.48 24.26 17.62
C GLU A 364 18.74 23.48 17.20
N SER A 365 19.73 24.19 16.67
CA SER A 365 20.97 23.62 16.10
C SER A 365 20.75 22.61 14.97
N MET A 366 19.62 22.69 14.27
CA MET A 366 19.21 21.74 13.22
C MET A 366 19.16 20.29 13.71
N SER A 367 18.76 20.07 14.97
CA SER A 367 18.61 18.73 15.56
C SER A 367 17.23 18.13 15.27
N ALA A 368 17.21 16.86 14.88
CA ALA A 368 15.99 16.05 14.77
C ALA A 368 15.25 15.86 16.11
N ASP A 369 15.94 16.00 17.25
CA ASP A 369 15.38 15.77 18.59
C ASP A 369 14.71 17.03 19.19
N LYS A 370 14.68 18.13 18.43
CA LYS A 370 14.23 19.45 18.89
C LYS A 370 12.97 19.85 18.15
N PRO A 371 12.06 20.61 18.77
CA PRO A 371 10.84 21.08 18.12
C PRO A 371 11.13 21.75 16.77
N LEU A 372 10.42 21.28 15.74
CA LEU A 372 10.51 21.83 14.40
C LEU A 372 9.69 23.11 14.29
N HIS A 373 10.25 24.09 13.59
CA HIS A 373 9.60 25.34 13.24
C HIS A 373 9.64 25.57 11.73
N ALA A 374 8.53 26.06 11.18
CA ALA A 374 8.50 26.58 9.83
C ALA A 374 8.81 28.07 9.83
N PHE A 375 9.75 28.49 8.99
CA PHE A 375 10.09 29.89 8.73
C PHE A 375 9.61 30.28 7.34
N VAL A 376 8.97 31.44 7.24
CA VAL A 376 8.40 31.95 6.00
C VAL A 376 8.74 33.41 5.83
N ARG A 377 9.20 33.78 4.64
CA ARG A 377 9.26 35.19 4.20
C ARG A 377 8.36 35.36 2.99
N VAL A 378 7.50 36.37 3.02
CA VAL A 378 6.78 36.85 1.84
C VAL A 378 7.33 38.23 1.48
N ARG A 379 7.81 38.39 0.25
CA ARG A 379 8.29 39.65 -0.32
C ARG A 379 7.36 40.07 -1.45
N LEU A 380 6.96 41.33 -1.42
CA LEU A 380 6.11 42.00 -2.39
C LEU A 380 6.95 43.06 -3.10
N LYS A 381 6.94 43.08 -4.43
CA LYS A 381 7.66 44.08 -5.23
C LYS A 381 6.80 44.56 -6.38
N HIS A 382 6.62 45.87 -6.50
CA HIS A 382 5.94 46.49 -7.65
C HIS A 382 6.73 46.25 -8.94
N GLN A 383 6.05 45.88 -10.03
CA GLN A 383 6.63 45.69 -11.36
C GLN A 383 6.13 46.67 -12.44
N GLY A 384 5.13 47.51 -12.14
CA GLY A 384 4.66 48.58 -13.04
C GLY A 384 5.28 49.97 -12.79
N PRO A 385 4.89 51.00 -13.57
CA PRO A 385 5.21 52.40 -13.29
C PRO A 385 4.78 52.77 -11.87
N ALA A 386 5.56 53.59 -11.16
CA ALA A 386 5.30 53.94 -9.77
C ALA A 386 3.88 54.51 -9.59
N GLY A 387 3.01 53.81 -8.85
CA GLY A 387 1.64 54.29 -8.59
C GLY A 387 0.64 53.27 -8.02
N GLY A 388 0.87 51.96 -8.12
CA GLY A 388 -0.01 50.95 -7.52
C GLY A 388 0.13 50.91 -6.00
N LYS A 389 -1.00 50.79 -5.28
CA LYS A 389 -1.01 50.62 -3.82
C LYS A 389 -0.44 49.24 -3.48
N MET A 390 0.64 49.21 -2.68
CA MET A 390 1.15 47.95 -2.14
C MET A 390 0.17 47.40 -1.08
N PRO A 391 -0.02 46.07 -0.99
CA PRO A 391 -0.77 45.47 0.09
C PRO A 391 -0.11 45.82 1.43
N ASP A 392 -0.92 46.28 2.38
CA ASP A 392 -0.48 46.61 3.74
C ASP A 392 -0.43 45.34 4.63
N LEU A 393 -1.05 44.24 4.16
CA LEU A 393 -1.27 43.03 4.94
C LEU A 393 -0.96 41.75 4.15
N VAL A 394 -0.36 40.78 4.85
CA VAL A 394 -0.30 39.36 4.45
C VAL A 394 -0.86 38.55 5.61
N SER A 395 -1.65 37.52 5.31
CA SER A 395 -2.23 36.65 6.34
C SER A 395 -1.79 35.21 6.18
N LEU A 396 -1.55 34.53 7.30
CA LEU A 396 -1.50 33.07 7.35
C LEU A 396 -2.91 32.57 7.66
N VAL A 397 -3.52 31.88 6.70
CA VAL A 397 -4.87 31.33 6.80
C VAL A 397 -4.78 29.84 7.04
N THR A 398 -5.71 29.30 7.82
CA THR A 398 -5.86 27.85 8.06
C THR A 398 -7.29 27.43 7.69
N PRO A 399 -7.57 26.11 7.57
CA PRO A 399 -8.94 25.61 7.41
C PRO A 399 -9.90 26.04 8.51
N ASP A 400 -9.41 26.33 9.72
CA ASP A 400 -10.19 26.97 10.79
C ASP A 400 -10.01 28.49 10.70
N PRO A 401 -11.05 29.26 10.29
CA PRO A 401 -10.94 30.71 10.13
C PRO A 401 -10.59 31.45 11.43
N ARG A 402 -10.82 30.82 12.60
CA ARG A 402 -10.52 31.39 13.91
C ARG A 402 -9.02 31.44 14.20
N LEU A 403 -8.22 30.64 13.48
CA LEU A 403 -6.77 30.57 13.60
C LEU A 403 -6.04 31.43 12.57
N ARG A 404 -6.77 32.27 11.81
CA ARG A 404 -6.17 33.24 10.89
C ARG A 404 -5.28 34.21 11.66
N MET A 405 -4.09 34.47 11.12
CA MET A 405 -3.17 35.47 11.65
C MET A 405 -2.79 36.47 10.57
N ASP A 406 -2.83 37.75 10.93
CA ASP A 406 -2.61 38.88 10.04
C ASP A 406 -1.27 39.54 10.39
N PHE A 407 -0.46 39.84 9.37
CA PHE A 407 0.87 40.41 9.49
C PHE A 407 1.02 41.67 8.64
N GLU A 408 1.48 42.75 9.26
CA GLU A 408 1.76 44.01 8.57
C GLU A 408 2.96 43.89 7.64
N VAL A 409 2.82 44.41 6.43
CA VAL A 409 3.89 44.46 5.43
C VAL A 409 4.82 45.63 5.73
N ILE A 410 6.05 45.33 6.13
CA ILE A 410 7.07 46.34 6.45
C ILE A 410 8.12 46.34 5.35
N ASN A 411 8.28 47.48 4.67
CA ASN A 411 9.21 47.64 3.54
C ASN A 411 8.99 46.59 2.42
N GLY A 412 7.73 46.20 2.19
CA GLY A 412 7.37 45.20 1.18
C GLY A 412 7.66 43.76 1.61
N GLU A 413 7.90 43.49 2.90
CA GLU A 413 8.20 42.14 3.38
C GLU A 413 7.44 41.79 4.67
N VAL A 414 7.19 40.50 4.83
CA VAL A 414 6.62 39.88 6.03
C VAL A 414 7.47 38.65 6.36
N TYR A 415 7.75 38.48 7.64
CA TYR A 415 8.56 37.38 8.18
C TYR A 415 7.78 36.68 9.28
N VAL A 416 7.56 35.38 9.12
CA VAL A 416 6.70 34.58 9.99
C VAL A 416 7.45 33.34 10.44
N ARG A 417 7.24 32.95 11.71
CA ARG A 417 7.63 31.64 12.24
C ARG A 417 6.45 31.01 12.97
N PHE A 418 6.29 29.70 12.86
CA PHE A 418 5.37 28.93 13.70
C PHE A 418 5.96 27.57 14.08
N PRO A 419 5.64 27.03 15.27
CA PRO A 419 5.91 25.63 15.59
C PRO A 419 5.19 24.73 14.58
N TRP A 420 5.88 23.73 14.04
CA TRP A 420 5.26 22.77 13.14
C TRP A 420 4.58 21.64 13.94
N PRO A 421 3.34 21.22 13.60
CA PRO A 421 2.47 21.63 12.50
C PRO A 421 1.34 22.58 12.99
N GLU A 422 1.67 23.59 13.80
CA GLU A 422 0.71 24.44 14.51
C GLU A 422 0.67 25.90 13.97
N PRO A 423 0.13 26.13 12.75
CA PRO A 423 0.11 27.46 12.13
C PRO A 423 -0.68 28.51 12.92
N GLY A 424 -1.66 28.10 13.75
CA GLY A 424 -2.40 29.01 14.63
C GLY A 424 -1.55 29.62 15.77
N LYS A 425 -0.30 29.18 15.94
CA LYS A 425 0.68 29.74 16.88
C LYS A 425 1.74 30.60 16.18
N ALA A 426 1.45 31.08 14.96
CA ALA A 426 2.39 31.89 14.20
C ALA A 426 2.70 33.23 14.86
N GLN A 427 3.91 33.71 14.61
CA GLN A 427 4.43 34.95 15.16
C GLN A 427 5.17 35.70 14.06
N SER A 428 5.01 37.03 14.07
CA SER A 428 5.88 37.92 13.31
C SER A 428 7.27 37.89 13.93
N ILE A 429 8.30 37.80 13.09
CA ILE A 429 9.70 37.82 13.51
C ILE A 429 10.44 38.95 12.79
N SER A 430 11.62 39.31 13.29
CA SER A 430 12.46 40.30 12.62
C SER A 430 13.14 39.70 11.37
N SER A 431 13.48 40.56 10.41
CA SER A 431 14.32 40.16 9.27
C SER A 431 15.69 39.64 9.72
N ALA A 432 16.24 40.18 10.82
CA ALA A 432 17.49 39.72 11.40
C ALA A 432 17.41 38.28 11.93
N GLU A 433 16.32 37.93 12.62
CA GLU A 433 16.06 36.57 13.07
C GLU A 433 15.90 35.60 11.91
N PHE A 434 15.06 35.94 10.93
CA PHE A 434 14.85 35.11 9.74
C PHE A 434 16.17 34.85 8.99
N ASN A 435 16.95 35.90 8.72
CA ASN A 435 18.22 35.79 8.01
C ASN A 435 19.26 35.01 8.80
N SER A 436 19.27 35.14 10.13
CA SER A 436 20.13 34.34 11.01
C SER A 436 19.80 32.85 10.89
N LYS A 437 18.52 32.48 10.98
CA LYS A 437 18.09 31.07 10.87
C LYS A 437 18.25 30.51 9.47
N LEU A 438 18.00 31.30 8.44
CA LEU A 438 18.28 30.91 7.06
C LEU A 438 19.78 30.62 6.86
N THR A 439 20.66 31.45 7.41
CA THR A 439 22.12 31.25 7.32
C THR A 439 22.55 29.98 8.06
N GLU A 440 21.95 29.70 9.22
CA GLU A 440 22.16 28.47 9.98
C GLU A 440 21.73 27.23 9.18
N SER A 441 20.52 27.22 8.64
CA SER A 441 19.99 26.12 7.82
C SER A 441 20.82 25.90 6.55
N VAL A 442 21.20 26.97 5.84
CA VAL A 442 22.06 26.87 4.64
C VAL A 442 23.41 26.26 4.99
N LYS A 443 24.04 26.71 6.08
CA LYS A 443 25.33 26.18 6.52
C LYS A 443 25.22 24.70 6.86
N HIS A 444 24.20 24.31 7.62
CA HIS A 444 23.99 22.93 8.03
C HIS A 444 23.72 22.02 6.82
N TRP A 445 22.81 22.39 5.93
CA TRP A 445 22.50 21.59 4.75
C TRP A 445 23.71 21.39 3.84
N ARG A 446 24.53 22.42 3.63
CA ARG A 446 25.79 22.27 2.90
C ARG A 446 26.72 21.27 3.59
N GLN A 447 26.90 21.39 4.91
CA GLN A 447 27.72 20.45 5.68
C GLN A 447 27.22 19.00 5.57
N GLU A 448 25.91 18.77 5.60
CA GLU A 448 25.34 17.43 5.46
C GLU A 448 25.49 16.86 4.04
N ILE A 449 25.19 17.66 3.02
CA ILE A 449 25.30 17.24 1.62
C ILE A 449 26.75 16.96 1.24
N ASP A 450 27.70 17.79 1.70
CA ASP A 450 29.12 17.65 1.39
C ASP A 450 29.74 16.37 1.99
N LYS A 451 29.11 15.75 3.01
CA LYS A 451 29.52 14.40 3.48
C LYS A 451 29.27 13.31 2.44
N GLY A 452 28.28 13.50 1.56
CA GLY A 452 27.84 12.53 0.56
C GLY A 452 28.21 12.89 -0.88
N ALA A 453 28.48 14.17 -1.17
CA ALA A 453 28.78 14.68 -2.50
C ALA A 453 30.22 14.32 -2.91
N ARG A 454 30.37 13.21 -3.64
CA ARG A 454 31.68 12.66 -4.06
C ARG A 454 32.12 13.09 -5.45
N PHE A 455 31.19 13.57 -6.27
CA PHE A 455 31.42 13.91 -7.66
C PHE A 455 31.23 15.40 -7.88
N ASP A 456 32.16 16.01 -8.61
CA ASP A 456 31.95 17.31 -9.22
C ASP A 456 31.59 17.10 -10.69
N ILE A 457 30.30 17.28 -11.01
CA ILE A 457 29.77 17.05 -12.35
C ILE A 457 29.85 18.36 -13.14
N PRO A 458 30.52 18.42 -14.31
CA PRO A 458 30.68 19.66 -15.06
C PRO A 458 29.37 20.32 -15.49
N ASP A 459 28.33 19.51 -15.73
CA ASP A 459 26.99 20.02 -15.99
C ASP A 459 26.35 20.48 -14.68
N LYS A 460 26.12 21.80 -14.58
CA LYS A 460 25.55 22.43 -13.39
C LYS A 460 24.22 21.81 -12.95
N ARG A 461 23.32 21.53 -13.89
CA ARG A 461 21.98 21.01 -13.57
C ARG A 461 22.06 19.59 -13.04
N LEU A 462 22.91 18.75 -13.64
CA LEU A 462 23.14 17.39 -13.14
C LEU A 462 23.82 17.42 -11.77
N ASN A 463 24.76 18.34 -11.55
CA ASN A 463 25.41 18.50 -10.25
C ASN A 463 24.42 18.95 -9.17
N GLU A 464 23.57 19.94 -9.47
CA GLU A 464 22.51 20.41 -8.57
C GLU A 464 21.50 19.28 -8.27
N ALA A 465 21.08 18.51 -9.29
CA ALA A 465 20.18 17.37 -9.09
C ALA A 465 20.82 16.28 -8.21
N TYR A 466 22.10 15.95 -8.43
CA TYR A 466 22.84 14.99 -7.61
C TYR A 466 22.92 15.43 -6.15
N ARG A 467 23.23 16.71 -5.91
CA ARG A 467 23.31 17.27 -4.55
C ARG A 467 21.95 17.36 -3.87
N ALA A 468 20.91 17.72 -4.63
CA ALA A 468 19.54 17.72 -4.14
C ALA A 468 19.13 16.31 -3.73
N TRP A 469 19.42 15.29 -4.55
CA TRP A 469 19.13 13.89 -4.24
C TRP A 469 19.72 13.46 -2.89
N ILE A 470 20.98 13.82 -2.60
CA ILE A 470 21.60 13.56 -1.29
C ILE A 470 20.82 14.26 -0.16
N GLY A 471 20.43 15.52 -0.36
CA GLY A 471 19.65 16.29 0.60
C GLY A 471 18.30 15.63 0.92
N TYR A 472 17.53 15.28 -0.12
CA TYR A 472 16.23 14.61 0.06
C TYR A 472 16.39 13.20 0.64
N SER A 473 17.46 12.46 0.36
CA SER A 473 17.71 11.18 1.02
C SER A 473 17.87 11.30 2.54
N ARG A 474 18.23 12.47 3.07
CA ARG A 474 18.27 12.74 4.52
C ARG A 474 16.92 13.12 5.12
N LEU A 475 15.97 13.50 4.28
CA LEU A 475 14.58 13.71 4.68
C LEU A 475 13.79 12.39 4.64
N LEU A 476 14.28 11.36 3.95
CA LEU A 476 13.72 10.01 3.93
C LEU A 476 14.12 9.17 5.15
N VAL A 477 14.63 9.80 6.20
CA VAL A 477 15.09 9.12 7.39
C VAL A 477 14.47 9.82 8.58
N ASP A 478 13.90 9.05 9.51
CA ASP A 478 13.37 9.57 10.76
C ASP A 478 14.23 9.08 11.92
N LYS A 479 14.67 10.02 12.76
CA LYS A 479 15.31 9.67 14.03
C LYS A 479 14.25 9.51 15.11
N ILE A 480 14.07 8.28 15.59
CA ILE A 480 13.14 7.93 16.67
C ILE A 480 13.94 7.44 17.87
N GLY A 481 14.20 8.34 18.81
CA GLY A 481 15.08 8.06 19.94
C GLY A 481 16.51 7.81 19.47
N GLU A 482 17.02 6.59 19.66
CA GLU A 482 18.36 6.19 19.22
C GLU A 482 18.37 5.46 17.86
N PHE A 483 17.21 5.27 17.24
CA PHE A 483 17.05 4.53 16.00
C PHE A 483 16.80 5.46 14.81
N TYR A 484 17.15 4.99 13.62
CA TYR A 484 16.87 5.64 12.35
C TYR A 484 15.96 4.74 11.52
N GLU A 485 14.78 5.25 11.16
CA GLU A 485 13.81 4.58 10.29
C GLU A 485 13.93 5.16 8.87
N LEU A 486 13.90 4.30 7.86
CA LEU A 486 14.05 4.69 6.45
C LEU A 486 12.68 4.63 5.78
N HIS A 487 12.28 5.72 5.12
CA HIS A 487 10.98 5.84 4.45
C HIS A 487 11.12 5.88 2.93
N ASP A 488 10.08 5.42 2.23
CA ASP A 488 10.05 5.40 0.75
C ASP A 488 9.86 6.79 0.14
N GLY A 489 9.28 7.75 0.87
CA GLY A 489 9.03 9.10 0.37
C GLY A 489 8.65 10.10 1.45
N ALA A 490 9.48 11.12 1.64
CA ALA A 490 9.36 12.13 2.68
C ALA A 490 8.05 12.92 2.50
N GLY A 491 7.04 12.71 3.35
CA GLY A 491 5.76 13.43 3.29
C GLY A 491 4.84 12.94 2.17
N PHE A 492 5.23 11.86 1.47
CA PHE A 492 4.48 11.20 0.40
C PHE A 492 4.17 9.74 0.75
N TYR A 493 5.18 8.96 1.08
CA TYR A 493 5.07 7.54 1.42
C TYR A 493 5.81 7.32 2.74
N GLU A 494 5.06 7.32 3.84
CA GLU A 494 5.58 7.11 5.19
C GLU A 494 5.83 5.63 5.50
N GLU A 495 5.60 4.74 4.54
CA GLU A 495 5.88 3.32 4.68
C GLU A 495 7.40 3.08 4.81
N ASN A 496 7.78 2.18 5.70
CA ASN A 496 9.17 1.79 5.91
C ASN A 496 9.73 1.08 4.67
N TYR A 497 10.93 1.50 4.24
CA TYR A 497 11.62 0.96 3.07
C TYR A 497 11.75 -0.56 3.15
N GLY A 498 11.29 -1.25 2.10
CA GLY A 498 11.27 -2.73 2.01
C GLY A 498 9.89 -3.37 1.96
N TYR A 499 8.81 -2.58 1.84
CA TYR A 499 7.43 -3.05 1.67
C TYR A 499 6.86 -2.92 0.24
N SER A 500 7.67 -2.63 -0.78
CA SER A 500 7.23 -2.60 -2.19
C SER A 500 7.57 -3.85 -2.99
#